data_AF-A0A286U4N1-F1
#
_entry.id   AF-A0A286U4N1-F1
#
_cell.length_a   1.000
_cell.length_b   1.000
_cell.length_c   1.000
_cell.angle_alpha   90.00
_cell.angle_beta   90.00
_cell.angle_gamma   90.00
#
_symmetry.space_group_name_H-M   'P 1'
#
loop_
_entity.id
_entity.type
_entity.pdbx_description
1 polymer ?
#
loop_
_entity_poly.entity_id
_entity_poly.type
_entity_poly.pdbx_seq_one_letter_code
_entity_poly.pdbx_strand_id
1 'polypeptide(L)'
;MSRFRRLSHALWHCQYHILWTPKYRLRILTGQVANEVNRCIRAFSEQKGCEVIELSIQIDHVHLIVGRSRYRGEQNRKFII
;
A
#
# COMPACT_ATOMS: atom_id res chain seq x y z
N MET A 1 10.35 12.68 11.75
CA MET A 1 10.37 12.87 10.27
C MET A 1 9.13 13.66 9.87
N SER A 2 9.24 14.65 8.98
CA SER A 2 8.08 15.44 8.54
C SER A 2 7.01 14.56 7.89
N ARG A 3 5.74 14.75 8.29
CA ARG A 3 4.57 13.99 7.78
C ARG A 3 4.40 14.14 6.26
N PHE A 4 4.86 15.25 5.71
CA PHE A 4 4.69 15.61 4.30
C PHE A 4 5.90 15.17 3.48
N ARG A 5 5.62 14.61 2.31
CA ARG A 5 6.59 14.29 1.26
C ARG A 5 6.70 15.48 0.30
N ARG A 6 7.90 15.69 -0.26
CA ARG A 6 8.22 16.84 -1.12
C ARG A 6 8.87 16.39 -2.43
N LEU A 7 8.50 17.06 -3.51
CA LEU A 7 9.15 17.14 -4.82
C LEU A 7 9.52 18.60 -5.06
N SER A 8 10.25 18.88 -6.14
CA SER A 8 10.68 20.24 -6.52
C SER A 8 9.52 21.25 -6.55
N HIS A 9 8.32 20.83 -6.94
CA HIS A 9 7.14 21.69 -7.08
C HIS A 9 5.87 21.19 -6.38
N ALA A 10 5.97 20.15 -5.55
CA ALA A 10 4.79 19.60 -4.87
C ALA A 10 5.10 19.10 -3.46
N LEU A 11 4.20 19.40 -2.53
CA LEU A 11 4.15 18.82 -1.20
C LEU A 11 2.88 17.98 -1.10
N TRP A 12 2.99 16.74 -0.63
CA TRP A 12 1.83 15.89 -0.47
C TRP A 12 1.92 15.01 0.78
N HIS A 13 0.74 14.64 1.27
CA HIS A 13 0.56 13.61 2.28
C HIS A 13 -0.71 12.87 1.90
N CYS A 14 -0.54 11.75 1.19
CA CYS A 14 -1.66 10.94 0.71
C CYS A 14 -1.61 9.61 1.43
N GLN A 15 -2.59 9.41 2.30
CA GLN A 15 -2.88 8.12 2.93
C GLN A 15 -4.24 7.68 2.41
N TYR A 16 -4.30 6.46 1.90
CA TYR A 16 -5.53 5.86 1.39
C TYR A 16 -5.95 4.75 2.33
N HIS A 17 -7.19 4.82 2.80
CA HIS A 17 -7.82 3.74 3.54
C HIS A 17 -8.68 2.93 2.57
N ILE A 18 -8.21 1.74 2.24
CA ILE A 18 -8.87 0.82 1.32
C ILE A 18 -9.50 -0.27 2.17
N LEU A 19 -10.82 -0.42 2.07
CA LEU A 19 -11.55 -1.54 2.65
C LEU A 19 -12.16 -2.38 1.55
N TRP A 20 -12.13 -3.69 1.75
CA TRP A 20 -12.95 -4.60 0.95
C TRP A 20 -13.40 -5.80 1.76
N THR A 21 -14.39 -6.48 1.21
CA THR A 21 -15.09 -7.59 1.83
C THR A 21 -15.07 -8.76 0.84
N PRO A 22 -14.85 -10.01 1.29
CA PRO A 22 -14.95 -11.18 0.44
C PRO A 22 -16.39 -11.33 -0.06
N LYS A 23 -16.53 -11.95 -1.24
CA LYS A 23 -17.85 -12.16 -1.86
C LYS A 23 -18.78 -12.87 -0.86
N TYR A 24 -19.99 -12.32 -0.69
CA TYR A 24 -20.99 -12.78 0.29
C TYR A 24 -20.59 -12.68 1.78
N ARG A 25 -19.58 -11.88 2.15
CA ARG A 25 -19.07 -11.78 3.54
C ARG A 25 -18.68 -13.14 4.12
N LEU A 26 -18.19 -14.03 3.25
CA LEU A 26 -17.82 -15.37 3.66
C LEU A 26 -16.62 -15.29 4.63
N ARG A 27 -16.70 -16.01 5.75
CA ARG A 27 -15.72 -16.00 6.84
C ARG A 27 -14.45 -16.81 6.51
N ILE A 28 -13.89 -16.59 5.32
CA ILE A 28 -12.74 -17.35 4.77
C ILE A 28 -11.39 -16.75 5.13
N LEU A 29 -11.36 -15.52 5.63
CA LEU A 29 -10.11 -14.80 5.92
C LEU A 29 -9.53 -15.25 7.26
N THR A 30 -9.29 -16.55 7.40
CA THR A 30 -8.75 -17.17 8.62
C THR A 30 -7.61 -18.13 8.29
N GLY A 31 -6.73 -18.36 9.26
CA GLY A 31 -5.61 -19.31 9.14
C GLY A 31 -4.70 -19.03 7.95
N GLN A 32 -4.51 -20.04 7.10
CA GLN A 32 -3.60 -19.97 5.96
C GLN A 32 -4.03 -18.94 4.90
N VAL A 33 -5.34 -18.73 4.71
CA VAL A 33 -5.86 -17.77 3.73
C VAL A 33 -5.50 -16.34 4.11
N ALA A 34 -5.63 -15.98 5.39
CA ALA A 34 -5.24 -14.66 5.88
C ALA A 34 -3.74 -14.41 5.71
N ASN A 35 -2.91 -15.43 5.95
CA ASN A 35 -1.47 -15.34 5.75
C ASN A 35 -1.11 -15.08 4.28
N GLU A 36 -1.82 -15.73 3.35
CA GLU A 36 -1.58 -15.54 1.92
C GLU A 36 -2.03 -14.20 1.40
N VAL A 37 -3.18 -13.74 1.87
CA VAL A 37 -3.64 -12.37 1.59
C VAL A 37 -2.61 -11.35 2.08
N ASN A 38 -2.08 -11.50 3.30
CA ASN A 38 -1.04 -10.63 3.84
C ASN A 38 0.25 -10.64 2.97
N ARG A 39 0.72 -11.83 2.59
CA ARG A 39 1.90 -11.98 1.72
C ARG A 39 1.68 -11.32 0.36
N CYS A 40 0.54 -11.58 -0.29
CA CYS A 40 0.20 -10.98 -1.57
C CYS A 40 0.13 -9.45 -1.50
N ILE A 41 -0.54 -8.90 -0.48
CA ILE A 41 -0.67 -7.44 -0.32
C ILE A 41 0.71 -6.78 -0.18
N ARG A 42 1.60 -7.39 0.62
CA ARG A 42 2.97 -6.86 0.78
C ARG A 42 3.77 -6.92 -0.51
N ALA A 43 3.73 -8.04 -1.22
CA ALA A 43 4.41 -8.20 -2.51
C ALA A 43 3.91 -7.18 -3.55
N PHE A 44 2.59 -6.98 -3.65
CA PHE A 44 2.02 -5.97 -4.55
C PHE A 44 2.36 -4.55 -4.13
N SER A 45 2.38 -4.26 -2.83
CA SER A 45 2.75 -2.94 -2.33
C SER A 45 4.20 -2.60 -2.68
N GLU A 46 5.11 -3.55 -2.50
CA GLU A 46 6.52 -3.41 -2.89
C GLU A 46 6.67 -3.20 -4.40
N GLN A 47 5.96 -3.99 -5.21
CA GLN A 47 5.97 -3.85 -6.66
C GLN A 47 5.46 -2.48 -7.13
N LYS A 48 4.44 -1.93 -6.46
CA LYS A 48 3.87 -0.61 -6.78
C LYS A 48 4.63 0.57 -6.19
N GLY A 49 5.64 0.33 -5.34
CA GLY A 49 6.34 1.40 -4.62
C GLY A 49 5.46 2.09 -3.57
N CYS A 50 4.49 1.35 -3.04
CA CYS A 50 3.59 1.79 -1.99
C CYS A 50 4.10 1.32 -0.62
N GLU A 51 3.90 2.14 0.40
CA GLU A 51 4.23 1.83 1.80
C GLU A 51 2.95 1.40 2.51
N VAL A 52 2.90 0.15 2.96
CA VAL A 52 1.82 -0.33 3.82
C VAL A 52 2.06 0.23 5.21
N ILE A 53 1.19 1.14 5.64
CA ILE A 53 1.24 1.73 6.99
C ILE A 53 0.60 0.77 7.97
N GLU A 54 -0.57 0.25 7.60
CA GLU A 54 -1.33 -0.67 8.44
C GLU A 54 -2.11 -1.66 7.56
N LEU A 55 -2.18 -2.90 7.99
CA LEU A 55 -2.97 -3.95 7.35
C LEU A 55 -3.62 -4.79 8.45
N SER A 56 -4.94 -4.71 8.54
CA SER A 56 -5.75 -5.50 9.47
C SER A 56 -6.69 -6.39 8.67
N ILE A 57 -6.51 -7.71 8.83
CA ILE A 57 -7.32 -8.73 8.18
C ILE A 57 -8.29 -9.26 9.23
N GLN A 58 -9.57 -8.93 9.07
CA GLN A 58 -10.65 -9.51 9.85
C GLN A 58 -11.27 -10.66 9.07
N ILE A 59 -12.05 -11.49 9.77
CA ILE A 59 -12.65 -12.71 9.23
C ILE A 59 -13.58 -12.41 8.04
N ASP A 60 -14.21 -11.24 8.07
CA ASP A 60 -15.24 -10.79 7.15
C ASP A 60 -14.83 -9.59 6.30
N HIS A 61 -13.73 -8.89 6.59
CA HIS A 61 -13.27 -7.75 5.80
C HIS A 61 -11.78 -7.47 6.00
N VAL A 62 -11.18 -6.72 5.08
CA VAL A 62 -9.77 -6.31 5.17
C VAL A 62 -9.69 -4.79 5.18
N HIS A 63 -8.94 -4.24 6.12
CA HIS A 63 -8.53 -2.84 6.16
C HIS A 63 -7.08 -2.72 5.74
N LEU A 64 -6.82 -1.88 4.75
CA LEU A 64 -5.48 -1.57 4.28
C LEU A 64 -5.28 -0.06 4.26
N ILE A 65 -4.27 0.42 5.00
CA ILE A 65 -3.84 1.81 4.95
C ILE A 65 -2.53 1.86 4.16
N VAL A 66 -2.58 2.52 3.00
CA VAL A 66 -1.44 2.68 2.11
C VAL A 66 -1.02 4.14 2.04
N GLY A 67 0.27 4.38 2.26
CA GLY A 67 0.94 5.62 1.94
C GLY A 67 1.81 5.47 0.70
N ARG A 68 2.16 6.60 0.06
CA ARG A 68 3.14 6.59 -1.04
C ARG A 68 4.53 6.93 -0.50
N SER A 69 5.46 5.97 -0.55
CA SER A 69 6.85 6.16 -0.12
C SER A 69 7.75 6.40 -1.33
N ARG A 70 7.88 7.68 -1.68
CA ARG A 70 8.82 8.21 -2.68
C ARG A 70 8.63 7.70 -4.12
N TYR A 71 8.63 8.62 -5.05
CA TYR A 71 8.77 8.28 -6.48
C TYR A 71 10.14 7.61 -6.68
N ARG A 72 10.18 6.30 -6.97
CA ARG A 72 11.37 5.60 -7.45
C ARG A 72 11.56 5.93 -8.94
N GLY A 73 11.78 7.22 -9.22
CA GLY A 73 11.86 7.76 -10.58
C GLY A 73 12.94 8.82 -10.77
N GLU A 74 13.90 8.93 -9.84
CA GLU A 74 14.98 9.92 -9.97
C GLU A 74 16.31 9.35 -9.45
N GLN A 75 16.69 8.22 -10.05
CA GLN A 75 18.08 7.83 -10.27
C GLN A 75 18.13 7.53 -11.78
N ASN A 76 18.84 8.36 -12.55
CA ASN A 76 19.10 8.26 -14.00
C ASN A 76 18.00 8.63 -15.00
N ARG A 77 17.77 9.93 -15.23
CA ARG A 77 17.73 10.51 -16.59
C ARG A 77 18.27 11.95 -16.60
N LYS A 78 19.59 12.10 -16.41
CA LYS A 78 20.33 13.09 -17.19
C LYS A 78 20.35 12.57 -18.64
N PHE A 79 19.34 12.92 -19.43
CA PHE A 79 19.52 13.02 -20.88
C PHE A 79 19.45 14.50 -21.18
N ILE A 80 20.64 15.09 -21.17
CA ILE A 80 20.93 16.33 -21.88
C ILE A 80 20.95 15.92 -23.35
N ILE A 81 20.01 16.45 -24.13
CA ILE A 81 20.27 16.87 -25.50
C ILE A 81 19.87 18.34 -25.57
#